data_AF-A0A938B3B1-F1
#
_entry.id   AF-A0A938B3B1-F1
#
_cell.length_a   1.000
_cell.length_b   1.000
_cell.length_c   1.000
_cell.angle_alpha   90.00
_cell.angle_beta   90.00
_cell.angle_gamma   90.00
#
_symmetry.space_group_name_H-M   'P 1'
#
loop_
_entity.id
_entity.type
_entity.pdbx_description
1 polymer ?
#
loop_
_entity_poly.entity_id
_entity_poly.type
_entity_poly.pdbx_seq_one_letter_code
_entity_poly.pdbx_strand_id
1 'polypeptide(L)'
;MARSLVVGSPEHKELFCRFFMDSHVAFDPARIDWPVLDADSRQRLHSLPVWHEAVETERMATCTIETWAPQETDPLIREAVALQGYEEARHAAIIQGLTEQYGIPVAPIPPPQPPADAEWAFLRLGYSECFDAFFTFALFAIARDSGFFPAALVTKFETVMQEEARHILFFVNWEAYRQAQSPLWQRPRHLWRGVAGRVLQVWRRVQTALGARHGAKDFTMKGHQAIRMDITPRGFLELCLAENAQRMSHYDARLLRPRLMPGIAQALCKVLP
;
A
#
# COMPACT_ATOMS: atom_id res chain seq x y z
N MET A 1 -23.41 -23.47 -11.53
CA MET A 1 -22.29 -22.66 -12.06
C MET A 1 -22.41 -21.27 -11.48
N ALA A 2 -21.43 -20.79 -10.70
CA ALA A 2 -21.46 -19.42 -10.21
C ALA A 2 -21.45 -18.47 -11.43
N ARG A 3 -22.41 -17.55 -11.50
CA ARG A 3 -22.51 -16.56 -12.58
C ARG A 3 -21.21 -15.76 -12.62
N SER A 4 -20.55 -15.69 -13.78
CA SER A 4 -19.32 -14.93 -13.96
C SER A 4 -19.56 -13.46 -13.68
N LEU A 5 -18.73 -12.85 -12.84
CA LEU A 5 -18.83 -11.42 -12.51
C LEU A 5 -18.43 -10.59 -13.74
N VAL A 6 -19.30 -9.67 -14.16
CA VAL A 6 -19.03 -8.76 -15.29
C VAL A 6 -18.33 -7.51 -14.76
N VAL A 7 -17.07 -7.32 -15.11
CA VAL A 7 -16.33 -6.10 -14.73
C VAL A 7 -17.05 -4.86 -15.25
N GLY A 8 -17.24 -3.87 -14.38
CA GLY A 8 -17.97 -2.64 -14.70
C GLY A 8 -19.48 -2.70 -14.43
N SER A 9 -20.04 -3.87 -14.13
CA SER A 9 -21.45 -4.00 -13.76
C SER A 9 -21.77 -3.43 -12.36
N PRO A 10 -23.04 -3.11 -12.06
CA PRO A 10 -23.47 -2.78 -10.70
C PRO A 10 -23.11 -3.86 -9.68
N GLU A 11 -23.22 -5.14 -10.05
CA GLU A 11 -22.87 -6.27 -9.18
C GLU A 11 -21.36 -6.31 -8.88
N HIS A 12 -20.51 -5.95 -9.85
CA HIS A 12 -19.07 -5.80 -9.63
C HIS A 12 -18.78 -4.67 -8.65
N LYS A 13 -19.42 -3.50 -8.82
CA LYS A 13 -19.30 -2.37 -7.89
C LYS A 13 -19.70 -2.75 -6.47
N GLU A 14 -20.89 -3.33 -6.35
CA GLU A 14 -21.40 -3.74 -5.06
C GLU A 14 -20.46 -4.74 -4.39
N LEU A 15 -19.96 -5.73 -5.14
CA LEU A 15 -19.04 -6.73 -4.60
C LEU A 15 -17.75 -6.09 -4.07
N PHE A 16 -17.03 -5.28 -4.84
CA PHE A 16 -15.74 -4.75 -4.36
C PHE A 16 -15.93 -3.72 -3.23
N CYS A 17 -16.99 -2.90 -3.26
CA CYS A 17 -17.26 -1.95 -2.19
C CYS A 17 -17.68 -2.65 -0.90
N ARG A 18 -18.66 -3.56 -0.96
CA ARG A 18 -19.12 -4.31 0.22
C ARG A 18 -18.00 -5.14 0.79
N PHE A 19 -17.26 -5.86 -0.05
CA PHE A 19 -16.10 -6.63 0.39
C PHE A 19 -15.10 -5.76 1.15
N PHE A 20 -14.79 -4.56 0.63
CA PHE A 20 -13.90 -3.61 1.28
C PHE A 20 -14.46 -3.05 2.60
N MET A 21 -15.76 -2.83 2.73
CA MET A 21 -16.32 -2.31 3.99
C MET A 21 -16.53 -3.42 5.02
N ASP A 22 -17.05 -4.57 4.61
CA ASP A 22 -17.43 -5.67 5.50
C ASP A 22 -16.20 -6.39 6.09
N SER A 23 -15.04 -6.31 5.43
CA SER A 23 -13.77 -6.87 5.94
C SER A 23 -12.95 -5.89 6.78
N HIS A 24 -13.48 -4.70 7.07
CA HIS A 24 -12.82 -3.72 7.94
C HIS A 24 -12.76 -4.23 9.40
N VAL A 25 -11.63 -4.00 10.05
CA VAL A 25 -11.46 -4.29 11.47
C VAL A 25 -11.24 -2.99 12.22
N ALA A 26 -12.22 -2.61 13.05
CA ALA A 26 -12.14 -1.41 13.87
C ALA A 26 -11.24 -1.64 15.09
N PHE A 27 -10.27 -0.76 15.30
CA PHE A 27 -9.47 -0.69 16.52
C PHE A 27 -8.92 0.72 16.76
N ASP A 28 -8.61 1.01 18.02
CA ASP A 28 -8.08 2.31 18.44
C ASP A 28 -6.54 2.28 18.42
N PRO A 29 -5.87 3.06 17.54
CA PRO A 29 -4.41 3.07 17.46
C PRO A 29 -3.75 3.57 18.76
N ALA A 30 -4.44 4.40 19.56
CA ALA A 30 -3.92 4.89 20.83
C ALA A 30 -3.91 3.82 21.94
N ARG A 31 -4.60 2.70 21.73
CA ARG A 31 -4.68 1.58 22.68
C ARG A 31 -3.81 0.38 22.28
N ILE A 32 -2.92 0.56 21.31
CA ILE A 32 -1.97 -0.50 20.96
C ILE A 32 -1.07 -0.77 22.17
N ASP A 33 -1.18 -1.99 22.69
CA ASP A 33 -0.29 -2.49 23.74
C ASP A 33 1.08 -2.80 23.14
N TRP A 34 1.99 -1.83 23.21
CA TRP A 34 3.33 -1.92 22.67
C TRP A 34 4.23 -2.81 23.54
N PRO A 35 4.89 -3.84 22.98
CA PRO A 35 5.76 -4.70 23.77
C PRO A 35 6.98 -3.95 24.32
N VAL A 36 7.48 -4.39 25.46
CA VAL A 36 8.80 -3.95 25.94
C VAL A 36 9.88 -4.54 25.03
N LEU A 37 10.72 -3.68 24.45
CA LEU A 37 11.84 -4.10 23.61
C LEU A 37 13.13 -4.16 24.42
N ASP A 38 13.97 -5.17 24.14
CA ASP A 38 15.36 -5.18 24.60
C ASP A 38 16.17 -4.06 23.93
N ALA A 39 17.36 -3.78 24.47
CA ALA A 39 18.19 -2.67 24.01
C ALA A 39 18.58 -2.80 22.53
N ASP A 40 18.90 -4.01 22.07
CA ASP A 40 19.33 -4.26 20.70
C ASP A 40 18.16 -4.09 19.72
N SER A 41 16.99 -4.66 20.03
CA SER A 41 15.77 -4.46 19.25
C SER A 41 15.38 -2.98 19.14
N ARG A 42 15.48 -2.24 20.26
CA ARG A 42 15.20 -0.80 20.27
C ARG A 42 16.21 -0.03 19.42
N GLN A 43 17.50 -0.36 19.50
CA GLN A 43 18.53 0.25 18.68
C GLN A 43 18.33 -0.03 17.19
N ARG A 44 17.97 -1.27 16.82
CA ARG A 44 17.61 -1.62 15.43
C ARG A 44 16.44 -0.77 14.94
N LEU A 45 15.39 -0.63 15.75
CA LEU A 45 14.21 0.17 15.40
C LEU A 45 14.58 1.65 15.19
N HIS A 46 15.39 2.22 16.08
CA HIS A 46 15.92 3.59 15.97
C HIS A 46 16.77 3.81 14.72
N SER A 47 17.54 2.79 14.31
CA SER A 47 18.45 2.90 13.18
C SER A 47 17.76 2.89 11.82
N LEU A 48 16.47 2.52 11.76
CA LEU A 48 15.72 2.51 10.51
C LEU A 48 15.49 3.96 10.01
N PRO A 49 16.05 4.35 8.86
CA PRO A 49 16.02 5.73 8.37
C PRO A 49 14.75 6.00 7.57
N VAL A 50 13.60 5.60 8.13
CA VAL A 50 12.35 5.49 7.38
C VAL A 50 11.17 6.19 8.05
N TRP A 51 11.25 6.46 9.35
CA TRP A 51 10.11 6.89 10.16
C TRP A 51 9.50 8.22 9.73
N HIS A 52 10.34 9.22 9.47
CA HIS A 52 9.85 10.53 8.98
C HIS A 52 9.12 10.38 7.65
N GLU A 53 9.72 9.66 6.71
CA GLU A 53 9.18 9.43 5.37
C GLU A 53 7.86 8.62 5.43
N ALA A 54 7.78 7.65 6.33
CA ALA A 54 6.58 6.86 6.54
C ALA A 54 5.42 7.73 7.04
N VAL A 55 5.62 8.48 8.14
CA VAL A 55 4.57 9.39 8.67
C VAL A 55 4.16 10.44 7.63
N GLU A 56 5.11 11.01 6.88
CA GLU A 56 4.80 11.98 5.82
C GLU A 56 3.96 11.35 4.70
N THR A 57 4.29 10.13 4.29
CA THR A 57 3.57 9.40 3.24
C THR A 57 2.13 9.11 3.66
N GLU A 58 1.91 8.57 4.85
CA GLU A 58 0.56 8.26 5.36
C GLU A 58 -0.31 9.52 5.47
N ARG A 59 0.28 10.64 5.95
CA ARG A 59 -0.43 11.92 6.04
C ARG A 59 -0.80 12.47 4.65
N MET A 60 0.09 12.34 3.68
CA MET A 60 -0.18 12.72 2.29
C MET A 60 -1.24 11.83 1.63
N ALA A 61 -1.23 10.53 1.92
CA ALA A 61 -2.25 9.57 1.47
C ALA A 61 -3.63 9.96 2.03
N THR A 62 -3.72 10.13 3.34
CA THR A 62 -4.92 10.61 4.03
C THR A 62 -5.48 11.88 3.39
N CYS A 63 -4.64 12.93 3.24
CA CYS A 63 -5.05 14.19 2.65
C CYS A 63 -5.54 14.03 1.20
N THR A 64 -4.88 13.18 0.42
CA THR A 64 -5.28 12.87 -0.96
C THR A 64 -6.68 12.25 -1.01
N ILE A 65 -6.95 11.27 -0.13
CA ILE A 65 -8.22 10.55 -0.10
C ILE A 65 -9.34 11.43 0.45
N GLU A 66 -9.10 12.17 1.53
CA GLU A 66 -10.07 13.11 2.10
C GLU A 66 -10.43 14.25 1.13
N THR A 67 -9.50 14.63 0.25
CA THR A 67 -9.79 15.60 -0.82
C THR A 67 -10.64 14.97 -1.94
N TRP A 68 -10.43 13.69 -2.23
CA TRP A 68 -11.13 12.97 -3.30
C TRP A 68 -12.53 12.50 -2.89
N ALA A 69 -12.69 11.91 -1.71
CA ALA A 69 -13.93 11.25 -1.28
C ALA A 69 -15.20 12.13 -1.45
N PRO A 70 -15.20 13.42 -1.06
CA PRO A 70 -16.38 14.27 -1.24
C PRO A 70 -16.77 14.53 -2.70
N GLN A 71 -15.85 14.34 -3.63
CA GLN A 71 -16.05 14.54 -5.08
C GLN A 71 -16.54 13.27 -5.79
N GLU A 72 -16.50 12.11 -5.13
CA GLU A 72 -17.06 10.87 -5.65
C GLU A 72 -18.60 10.95 -5.64
N THR A 73 -19.20 10.64 -6.79
CA THR A 73 -20.64 10.82 -7.02
C THR A 73 -21.43 9.55 -6.72
N ASP A 74 -20.82 8.38 -6.84
CA ASP A 74 -21.45 7.12 -6.47
C ASP A 74 -21.41 6.96 -4.94
N PRO A 75 -22.57 6.93 -4.24
CA PRO A 75 -22.58 6.96 -2.78
C PRO A 75 -21.88 5.75 -2.15
N LEU A 76 -21.95 4.58 -2.80
CA LEU A 76 -21.31 3.36 -2.30
C LEU A 76 -19.80 3.41 -2.44
N ILE A 77 -19.30 3.95 -3.56
CA ILE A 77 -17.86 4.14 -3.76
C ILE A 77 -17.35 5.21 -2.80
N ARG A 78 -18.08 6.31 -2.64
CA ARG A 78 -17.71 7.39 -1.71
C ARG A 78 -17.55 6.88 -0.28
N GLU A 79 -18.47 6.02 0.19
CA GLU A 79 -18.38 5.42 1.52
C GLU A 79 -17.13 4.54 1.66
N ALA A 80 -16.84 3.69 0.66
CA ALA A 80 -15.63 2.87 0.64
C ALA A 80 -14.34 3.72 0.60
N VAL A 81 -14.29 4.78 -0.20
CA VAL A 81 -13.15 5.71 -0.27
C VAL A 81 -12.97 6.45 1.07
N ALA A 82 -14.06 6.88 1.71
CA ALA A 82 -13.99 7.52 3.03
C ALA A 82 -13.44 6.57 4.09
N LEU A 83 -13.84 5.29 4.06
CA LEU A 83 -13.26 4.26 4.92
C LEU A 83 -11.77 4.06 4.64
N GLN A 84 -11.35 4.03 3.38
CA GLN A 84 -9.91 3.96 3.06
C GLN A 84 -9.15 5.14 3.68
N GLY A 85 -9.67 6.37 3.55
CA GLY A 85 -9.06 7.55 4.16
C GLY A 85 -8.96 7.46 5.69
N TYR A 86 -9.96 6.88 6.35
CA TYR A 86 -9.90 6.59 7.78
C TYR A 86 -8.79 5.57 8.14
N GLU A 87 -8.62 4.52 7.34
CA GLU A 87 -7.58 3.51 7.56
C GLU A 87 -6.17 4.11 7.37
N GLU A 88 -5.93 4.89 6.31
CA GLU A 88 -4.66 5.62 6.09
C GLU A 88 -4.34 6.58 7.24
N ALA A 89 -5.34 7.35 7.71
CA ALA A 89 -5.17 8.25 8.84
C ALA A 89 -4.78 7.48 10.11
N ARG A 90 -5.35 6.28 10.28
CA ARG A 90 -5.00 5.38 11.38
C ARG A 90 -3.59 4.82 11.21
N HIS A 91 -3.12 4.50 10.00
CA HIS A 91 -1.74 4.05 9.77
C HIS A 91 -0.74 5.13 10.21
N ALA A 92 -0.98 6.40 9.85
CA ALA A 92 -0.18 7.53 10.31
C ALA A 92 -0.11 7.58 11.85
N ALA A 93 -1.26 7.43 12.52
CA ALA A 93 -1.35 7.44 13.97
C ALA A 93 -0.61 6.26 14.64
N ILE A 94 -0.65 5.06 14.03
CA ILE A 94 0.09 3.88 14.52
C ILE A 94 1.59 4.12 14.46
N ILE A 95 2.10 4.65 13.34
CA ILE A 95 3.52 4.95 13.18
C ILE A 95 3.95 6.05 14.16
N GLN A 96 3.15 7.10 14.30
CA GLN A 96 3.40 8.14 15.30
C GLN A 96 3.47 7.55 16.71
N GLY A 97 2.47 6.76 17.12
CA GLY A 97 2.44 6.10 18.43
C GLY A 97 3.64 5.17 18.66
N LEU A 98 4.08 4.43 17.64
CA LEU A 98 5.30 3.62 17.70
C LEU A 98 6.53 4.50 17.94
N THR A 99 6.67 5.60 17.20
CA THR A 99 7.84 6.48 17.32
C THR A 99 7.89 7.17 18.69
N GLU A 100 6.74 7.60 19.21
CA GLU A 100 6.63 8.19 20.54
C GLU A 100 6.96 7.16 21.64
N GLN A 101 6.36 5.97 21.57
CA GLN A 101 6.55 4.90 22.55
C GLN A 101 8.02 4.51 22.72
N TYR A 102 8.75 4.37 21.61
CA TYR A 102 10.15 3.95 21.65
C TYR A 102 11.13 5.12 21.63
N GLY A 103 10.66 6.36 21.61
CA GLY A 103 11.46 7.58 21.64
C GLY A 103 12.26 7.82 20.36
N ILE A 104 11.74 7.40 19.21
CA ILE A 104 12.36 7.58 17.90
C ILE A 104 12.14 9.04 17.45
N PRO A 105 13.20 9.78 17.15
CA PRO A 105 13.07 11.18 16.76
C PRO A 105 12.46 11.29 15.35
N VAL A 106 11.31 11.95 15.26
CA VAL A 106 10.68 12.35 14.00
C VAL A 106 10.57 13.87 13.98
N ALA A 107 11.13 14.51 12.95
CA ALA A 107 11.01 15.95 12.80
C ALA A 107 9.53 16.36 12.59
N PRO A 108 9.11 17.55 13.04
CA PRO A 108 7.76 18.03 12.77
C PRO A 108 7.46 18.07 11.27
N ILE A 109 6.44 17.33 10.85
CA ILE A 109 6.01 17.28 9.45
C ILE A 109 4.91 18.34 9.25
N PRO A 110 5.05 19.25 8.27
CA PRO A 110 4.03 20.26 8.00
C PRO A 110 2.70 19.61 7.55
N PRO A 111 1.55 20.29 7.74
CA PRO A 111 0.28 19.78 7.23
C PRO A 111 0.32 19.55 5.71
N PRO A 112 -0.12 18.37 5.24
CA PRO A 112 -0.18 18.08 3.80
C PRO A 112 -1.11 19.08 3.10
N GLN A 113 -0.78 19.42 1.86
CA GLN A 113 -1.59 20.33 1.05
C GLN A 113 -2.55 19.54 0.15
N PRO A 114 -3.83 19.94 0.06
CA PRO A 114 -4.77 19.30 -0.84
C PRO A 114 -4.28 19.32 -2.30
N PRO A 115 -4.36 18.21 -3.04
CA PRO A 115 -3.97 18.17 -4.43
C PRO A 115 -4.89 19.01 -5.32
N ALA A 116 -4.32 19.68 -6.32
CA ALA A 116 -5.10 20.46 -7.29
C ALA A 116 -6.03 19.61 -8.17
N ASP A 117 -5.63 18.37 -8.50
CA ASP A 117 -6.45 17.38 -9.19
C ASP A 117 -6.57 16.15 -8.29
N ALA A 118 -7.67 16.10 -7.52
CA ALA A 118 -7.87 15.08 -6.49
C ALA A 118 -8.05 13.68 -7.09
N GLU A 119 -8.82 13.54 -8.17
CA GLU A 119 -8.99 12.25 -8.86
C GLU A 119 -7.63 11.75 -9.40
N TRP A 120 -6.79 12.65 -9.91
CA TRP A 120 -5.44 12.28 -10.38
C TRP A 120 -4.55 11.84 -9.25
N ALA A 121 -4.58 12.57 -8.13
CA ALA A 121 -3.79 12.25 -6.96
C ALA A 121 -4.20 10.89 -6.40
N PHE A 122 -5.51 10.63 -6.26
CA PHE A 122 -6.04 9.34 -5.82
C PHE A 122 -5.65 8.19 -6.76
N LEU A 123 -5.75 8.41 -8.08
CA LEU A 123 -5.31 7.42 -9.06
C LEU A 123 -3.81 7.09 -8.93
N ARG A 124 -2.96 8.11 -8.75
CA ARG A 124 -1.52 7.90 -8.56
C ARG A 124 -1.18 7.24 -7.23
N LEU A 125 -1.94 7.55 -6.17
CA LEU A 125 -1.81 6.96 -4.85
C LEU A 125 -2.06 5.45 -4.93
N GLY A 126 -3.20 5.01 -5.45
CA GLY A 126 -3.50 3.57 -5.54
C GLY A 126 -2.51 2.80 -6.44
N TYR A 127 -1.97 3.45 -7.49
CA TYR A 127 -0.84 2.86 -8.22
C TYR A 127 0.44 2.80 -7.39
N SER A 128 0.73 3.79 -6.54
CA SER A 128 1.88 3.72 -5.63
C SER A 128 1.71 2.58 -4.65
N GLU A 129 0.55 2.47 -3.99
CA GLU A 129 0.22 1.40 -3.04
C GLU A 129 0.37 0.03 -3.69
N CYS A 130 -0.10 -0.17 -4.94
CA CYS A 130 0.11 -1.43 -5.67
C CYS A 130 1.59 -1.80 -5.83
N PHE A 131 2.48 -0.82 -5.94
CA PHE A 131 3.94 -1.06 -5.99
C PHE A 131 4.53 -1.26 -4.60
N ASP A 132 4.16 -0.39 -3.66
CA ASP A 132 4.71 -0.36 -2.31
C ASP A 132 4.31 -1.63 -1.56
N ALA A 133 3.02 -1.98 -1.54
CA ALA A 133 2.51 -3.19 -0.92
C ALA A 133 3.19 -4.47 -1.44
N PHE A 134 3.44 -4.57 -2.75
CA PHE A 134 4.10 -5.74 -3.35
C PHE A 134 5.48 -6.04 -2.72
N PHE A 135 6.28 -5.02 -2.47
CA PHE A 135 7.60 -5.20 -1.83
C PHE A 135 7.50 -5.23 -0.30
N THR A 136 6.62 -4.41 0.28
CA THR A 136 6.44 -4.32 1.72
C THR A 136 5.96 -5.64 2.30
N PHE A 137 5.10 -6.40 1.61
CA PHE A 137 4.69 -7.74 2.06
C PHE A 137 5.86 -8.71 2.23
N ALA A 138 6.83 -8.71 1.31
CA ALA A 138 8.03 -9.54 1.45
C ALA A 138 8.96 -9.05 2.55
N LEU A 139 9.18 -7.74 2.66
CA LEU A 139 9.98 -7.17 3.74
C LEU A 139 9.36 -7.45 5.12
N PHE A 140 8.04 -7.41 5.20
CA PHE A 140 7.30 -7.74 6.40
C PHE A 140 7.44 -9.22 6.76
N ALA A 141 7.32 -10.12 5.78
CA ALA A 141 7.57 -11.55 5.99
C ALA A 141 9.00 -11.83 6.46
N ILE A 142 9.99 -11.17 5.85
CA ILE A 142 11.38 -11.20 6.30
C ILE A 142 11.49 -10.74 7.76
N ALA A 143 10.88 -9.60 8.13
CA ALA A 143 10.94 -9.09 9.50
C ALA A 143 10.26 -10.04 10.51
N ARG A 144 9.15 -10.68 10.11
CA ARG A 144 8.43 -11.69 10.89
C ARG A 144 9.27 -12.95 11.13
N ASP A 145 9.92 -13.46 10.09
CA ASP A 145 10.52 -14.80 10.10
C ASP A 145 12.01 -14.78 10.53
N SER A 146 12.69 -13.64 10.41
CA SER A 146 14.12 -13.52 10.76
C SER A 146 14.42 -13.35 12.25
N GLY A 147 13.41 -13.03 13.07
CA GLY A 147 13.62 -12.62 14.46
C GLY A 147 14.34 -11.27 14.62
N PHE A 148 14.49 -10.51 13.53
CA PHE A 148 15.12 -9.18 13.56
C PHE A 148 14.40 -8.22 14.51
N PHE A 149 13.07 -8.31 14.58
CA PHE A 149 12.26 -7.67 15.61
C PHE A 149 11.49 -8.73 16.42
N PRO A 150 11.15 -8.45 17.69
CA PRO A 150 10.31 -9.37 18.47
C PRO A 150 8.97 -9.60 17.77
N ALA A 151 8.52 -10.85 17.73
CA ALA A 151 7.25 -11.22 17.07
C ALA A 151 6.07 -10.39 17.59
N ALA A 152 6.04 -10.12 18.90
CA ALA A 152 5.00 -9.30 19.53
C ALA A 152 4.92 -7.86 18.96
N LEU A 153 6.03 -7.32 18.44
CA LEU A 153 6.05 -6.02 17.76
C LEU A 153 5.54 -6.16 16.32
N VAL A 154 6.08 -7.13 15.58
CA VAL A 154 5.75 -7.34 14.16
C VAL A 154 4.26 -7.62 13.98
N THR A 155 3.66 -8.45 14.84
CA THR A 155 2.23 -8.78 14.77
C THR A 155 1.31 -7.57 14.92
N LYS A 156 1.75 -6.45 15.54
CA LYS A 156 0.94 -5.22 15.63
C LYS A 156 0.67 -4.59 14.26
N PHE A 157 1.53 -4.87 13.28
CA PHE A 157 1.43 -4.36 11.92
C PHE A 157 0.75 -5.33 10.95
N GLU A 158 0.38 -6.55 11.38
CA GLU A 158 -0.29 -7.50 10.49
C GLU A 158 -1.63 -6.95 9.98
N THR A 159 -2.41 -6.30 10.87
CA THR A 159 -3.66 -5.66 10.47
C THR A 159 -3.43 -4.55 9.43
N VAL A 160 -2.34 -3.79 9.56
CA VAL A 160 -1.94 -2.77 8.56
C VAL A 160 -1.62 -3.43 7.22
N MET A 161 -0.84 -4.52 7.21
CA MET A 161 -0.55 -5.27 5.97
C MET A 161 -1.80 -5.83 5.30
N GLN A 162 -2.79 -6.24 6.09
CA GLN A 162 -4.07 -6.71 5.56
C GLN A 162 -4.91 -5.56 4.98
N GLU A 163 -4.89 -4.40 5.62
CA GLU A 163 -5.55 -3.18 5.12
C GLU A 163 -4.94 -2.71 3.81
N GLU A 164 -3.62 -2.65 3.69
CA GLU A 164 -2.91 -2.38 2.43
C GLU A 164 -3.33 -3.32 1.30
N ALA A 165 -3.46 -4.62 1.61
CA ALA A 165 -3.92 -5.62 0.65
C ALA A 165 -5.38 -5.37 0.21
N ARG A 166 -6.24 -4.87 1.11
CA ARG A 166 -7.62 -4.47 0.79
C ARG A 166 -7.63 -3.19 -0.06
N HIS A 167 -6.80 -2.21 0.24
CA HIS A 167 -6.70 -0.94 -0.50
C HIS A 167 -6.35 -1.18 -1.96
N ILE A 168 -5.29 -1.94 -2.22
CA ILE A 168 -4.88 -2.23 -3.61
C ILE A 168 -5.90 -3.10 -4.35
N LEU A 169 -6.62 -3.98 -3.65
CA LEU A 169 -7.71 -4.76 -4.25
C LEU A 169 -8.90 -3.85 -4.60
N PHE A 170 -9.32 -2.99 -3.67
CA PHE A 170 -10.36 -1.99 -3.91
C PHE A 170 -10.00 -1.10 -5.11
N PHE A 171 -8.78 -0.55 -5.11
CA PHE A 171 -8.29 0.36 -6.14
C PHE A 171 -8.36 -0.24 -7.55
N VAL A 172 -7.83 -1.46 -7.77
CA VAL A 172 -7.81 -2.04 -9.12
C VAL A 172 -9.22 -2.37 -9.64
N ASN A 173 -10.16 -2.69 -8.75
CA ASN A 173 -11.55 -2.93 -9.12
C ASN A 173 -12.31 -1.61 -9.35
N TRP A 174 -12.08 -0.60 -8.52
CA TRP A 174 -12.58 0.76 -8.71
C TRP A 174 -12.12 1.34 -10.05
N GLU A 175 -10.83 1.23 -10.36
CA GLU A 175 -10.26 1.76 -11.61
C GLU A 175 -10.89 1.07 -12.83
N ALA A 176 -11.02 -0.26 -12.79
CA ALA A 176 -11.64 -1.03 -13.87
C ALA A 176 -13.14 -0.68 -14.02
N TYR A 177 -13.86 -0.52 -12.92
CA TYR A 177 -15.25 -0.07 -12.93
C TYR A 177 -15.38 1.33 -13.53
N ARG A 178 -14.53 2.28 -13.10
CA ARG A 178 -14.49 3.64 -13.62
C ARG A 178 -14.27 3.65 -15.13
N GLN A 179 -13.27 2.91 -15.61
CA GLN A 179 -12.97 2.78 -17.05
C GLN A 179 -14.14 2.20 -17.85
N ALA A 180 -14.84 1.18 -17.31
CA ALA A 180 -15.97 0.56 -17.98
C ALA A 180 -17.17 1.52 -18.08
N GLN A 181 -17.43 2.28 -17.02
CA GLN A 181 -18.54 3.23 -16.91
C GLN A 181 -18.28 4.57 -17.61
N SER A 182 -17.02 4.88 -17.95
CA SER A 182 -16.68 6.10 -18.68
C SER A 182 -17.36 6.16 -20.05
N PRO A 183 -18.02 7.29 -20.39
CA PRO A 183 -18.51 7.56 -21.73
C PRO A 183 -17.40 7.38 -22.77
N LEU A 184 -17.75 6.92 -23.97
CA LEU A 184 -16.78 6.58 -25.03
C LEU A 184 -15.78 7.71 -25.31
N TRP A 185 -16.22 8.97 -25.24
CA TRP A 185 -15.38 10.15 -25.48
C TRP A 185 -14.40 10.46 -24.32
N GLN A 186 -14.66 10.01 -23.10
CA GLN A 186 -13.75 10.16 -21.96
C GLN A 186 -12.74 9.01 -21.85
N ARG A 187 -13.03 7.85 -22.47
CA ARG A 187 -12.17 6.66 -22.39
C ARG A 187 -10.70 6.92 -22.74
N PRO A 188 -10.35 7.69 -23.80
CA PRO A 188 -8.95 7.98 -24.11
C PRO A 188 -8.22 8.68 -22.94
N ARG A 189 -8.90 9.63 -22.26
CA ARG A 189 -8.34 10.35 -21.11
C ARG A 189 -8.09 9.40 -19.93
N HIS A 190 -9.06 8.55 -19.58
CA HIS A 190 -8.91 7.60 -18.47
C HIS A 190 -7.82 6.56 -18.75
N LEU A 191 -7.79 6.02 -19.97
CA LEU A 191 -6.74 5.10 -20.41
C LEU A 191 -5.35 5.76 -20.31
N TRP A 192 -5.22 7.00 -20.79
CA TRP A 192 -3.98 7.75 -20.69
C TRP A 192 -3.55 8.02 -19.25
N ARG A 193 -4.48 8.42 -18.37
CA ARG A 193 -4.17 8.64 -16.94
C ARG A 193 -3.72 7.34 -16.28
N GLY A 194 -4.37 6.21 -16.58
CA GLY A 194 -3.93 4.89 -16.09
C GLY A 194 -2.52 4.52 -16.57
N VAL A 195 -2.23 4.69 -17.87
CA VAL A 195 -0.89 4.45 -18.43
C VAL A 195 0.14 5.38 -17.81
N ALA A 196 -0.14 6.68 -17.75
CA ALA A 196 0.75 7.69 -17.20
C ALA A 196 1.04 7.40 -15.71
N GLY A 197 0.03 7.01 -14.93
CA GLY A 197 0.19 6.62 -13.53
C GLY A 197 1.20 5.48 -13.38
N ARG A 198 1.00 4.37 -14.10
CA ARG A 198 1.91 3.22 -14.08
C ARG A 198 3.33 3.57 -14.55
N VAL A 199 3.45 4.30 -15.66
CA VAL A 199 4.76 4.71 -16.21
C VAL A 199 5.50 5.60 -15.23
N LEU A 200 4.82 6.59 -14.63
CA LEU A 200 5.42 7.46 -13.62
C LEU A 200 5.91 6.66 -12.42
N GLN A 201 5.18 5.64 -11.97
CA GLN A 201 5.63 4.79 -10.86
C GLN A 201 6.83 3.93 -11.23
N VAL A 202 6.83 3.28 -12.40
CA VAL A 202 8.01 2.54 -12.89
C VAL A 202 9.22 3.46 -13.01
N TRP A 203 9.05 4.61 -13.65
CA TRP A 203 10.11 5.62 -13.79
C TRP A 203 10.64 6.08 -12.44
N ARG A 204 9.74 6.32 -11.46
CA ARG A 204 10.12 6.58 -10.07
C ARG A 204 11.05 5.47 -9.61
N ARG A 205 10.63 4.21 -9.59
CA ARG A 205 11.44 3.11 -9.02
C ARG A 205 12.80 2.96 -9.73
N VAL A 206 12.85 3.14 -11.05
CA VAL A 206 14.12 3.16 -11.81
C VAL A 206 15.03 4.28 -11.34
N GLN A 207 14.54 5.52 -11.21
CA GLN A 207 15.35 6.64 -10.71
C GLN A 207 15.92 6.39 -9.32
N THR A 208 15.22 5.67 -8.46
CA THR A 208 15.73 5.30 -7.13
C THR A 208 16.80 4.23 -7.19
N ALA A 209 16.59 3.18 -8.00
CA ALA A 209 17.60 2.16 -8.19
C ALA A 209 18.90 2.75 -8.76
N LEU A 210 18.79 3.81 -9.58
CA LEU A 210 19.92 4.54 -10.15
C LEU A 210 20.49 5.65 -9.22
N GLY A 211 19.98 5.80 -7.99
CA GLY A 211 20.48 6.79 -7.02
C GLY A 211 20.18 8.26 -7.36
N ALA A 212 19.28 8.53 -8.30
CA ALA A 212 19.10 9.86 -8.90
C ALA A 212 18.12 10.80 -8.15
N ARG A 213 17.41 10.34 -7.10
CA ARG A 213 16.51 11.17 -6.28
C ARG A 213 16.42 10.68 -4.82
N HIS A 214 16.58 11.61 -3.87
CA HIS A 214 16.22 11.44 -2.46
C HIS A 214 14.70 11.70 -2.29
N GLY A 215 13.98 10.77 -1.65
CA GLY A 215 12.61 10.98 -1.17
C GLY A 215 11.60 9.86 -1.51
N ALA A 216 10.94 9.34 -0.46
CA ALA A 216 9.87 8.33 -0.45
C ALA A 216 10.26 6.92 -0.93
N LYS A 217 11.57 6.65 -0.96
CA LYS A 217 12.18 5.50 -1.65
C LYS A 217 13.36 4.88 -0.90
N ASP A 218 13.67 5.41 0.28
CA ASP A 218 14.65 4.82 1.16
C ASP A 218 14.03 3.72 2.03
N PHE A 219 12.71 3.71 2.21
CA PHE A 219 12.00 2.71 3.00
C PHE A 219 12.33 1.25 2.58
N THR A 220 12.10 0.90 1.31
CA THR A 220 12.25 -0.48 0.80
C THR A 220 13.71 -0.90 0.65
N MET A 221 14.57 -0.02 0.13
CA MET A 221 16.00 -0.34 -0.11
C MET A 221 16.83 -0.28 1.19
N LYS A 222 16.63 0.71 2.06
CA LYS A 222 17.33 0.76 3.35
C LYS A 222 16.75 -0.24 4.34
N GLY A 223 15.46 -0.59 4.24
CA GLY A 223 14.87 -1.70 4.97
C GLY A 223 15.58 -3.03 4.69
N HIS A 224 15.82 -3.36 3.42
CA HIS A 224 16.62 -4.54 3.03
C HIS A 224 18.08 -4.46 3.48
N GLN A 225 18.72 -3.28 3.44
CA GLN A 225 20.11 -3.14 3.92
C GLN A 225 20.23 -3.21 5.45
N ALA A 226 19.21 -2.72 6.17
CA ALA A 226 19.15 -2.78 7.63
C ALA A 226 18.83 -4.20 8.12
N ILE A 227 17.93 -4.90 7.43
CA ILE A 227 17.66 -6.32 7.65
C ILE A 227 18.68 -7.13 6.85
N ARG A 228 19.93 -7.16 7.33
CA ARG A 228 21.03 -7.94 6.74
C ARG A 228 20.62 -9.41 6.59
N MET A 229 20.15 -9.80 5.42
CA MET A 229 19.88 -11.18 5.07
C MET A 229 20.53 -11.52 3.73
N ASP A 230 21.11 -12.72 3.66
CA ASP A 230 21.69 -13.30 2.45
C ASP A 230 20.59 -13.75 1.48
N ILE A 231 19.72 -12.84 1.05
CA ILE A 231 18.70 -13.10 0.04
C ILE A 231 19.17 -12.61 -1.32
N THR A 232 19.10 -13.47 -2.34
CA THR A 232 19.42 -13.05 -3.70
C THR A 232 18.31 -12.14 -4.25
N PRO A 233 18.61 -11.26 -5.22
CA PRO A 233 17.57 -10.44 -5.86
C PRO A 233 16.41 -11.28 -6.41
N ARG A 234 16.70 -12.47 -6.95
CA ARG A 234 15.69 -13.42 -7.40
C ARG A 234 14.86 -13.96 -6.23
N GLY A 235 15.51 -14.44 -5.16
CA GLY A 235 14.82 -14.96 -3.98
C GLY A 235 13.89 -13.93 -3.34
N PHE A 236 14.31 -12.65 -3.32
CA PHE A 236 13.46 -11.56 -2.82
C PHE A 236 12.21 -11.36 -3.69
N LEU A 237 12.34 -11.39 -5.02
CA LEU A 237 11.18 -11.29 -5.92
C LEU A 237 10.26 -12.50 -5.84
N GLU A 238 10.80 -13.71 -5.70
CA GLU A 238 10.03 -14.93 -5.47
C GLU A 238 9.22 -14.84 -4.15
N LEU A 239 9.82 -14.29 -3.10
CA LEU A 239 9.13 -14.00 -1.85
C LEU A 239 8.03 -12.94 -2.03
N CYS A 240 8.28 -11.85 -2.76
CA CYS A 240 7.26 -10.85 -3.09
C CYS A 240 6.06 -11.49 -3.81
N LEU A 241 6.32 -12.39 -4.76
CA LEU A 241 5.27 -13.11 -5.48
C LEU A 241 4.46 -14.01 -4.54
N ALA A 242 5.13 -14.77 -3.67
CA ALA A 242 4.49 -15.67 -2.73
C ALA A 242 3.61 -14.93 -1.71
N GLU A 243 4.16 -13.89 -1.05
CA GLU A 243 3.45 -13.12 -0.03
C GLU A 243 2.29 -12.30 -0.62
N ASN A 244 2.46 -11.74 -1.82
CA ASN A 244 1.37 -11.08 -2.54
C ASN A 244 0.25 -12.08 -2.91
N ALA A 245 0.60 -13.28 -3.39
CA ALA A 245 -0.39 -14.31 -3.71
C ALA A 245 -1.13 -14.81 -2.46
N GLN A 246 -0.40 -15.04 -1.36
CA GLN A 246 -0.97 -15.48 -0.09
C GLN A 246 -1.96 -14.46 0.45
N ARG A 247 -1.60 -13.19 0.57
CA ARG A 247 -2.50 -12.13 1.06
C ARG A 247 -3.76 -12.01 0.20
N MET A 248 -3.61 -12.08 -1.12
CA MET A 248 -4.72 -12.00 -2.07
C MET A 248 -5.58 -13.28 -2.13
N SER A 249 -5.14 -14.38 -1.51
CA SER A 249 -5.88 -15.66 -1.52
C SER A 249 -7.07 -15.66 -0.56
N HIS A 250 -7.04 -14.79 0.46
CA HIS A 250 -8.12 -14.64 1.43
C HIS A 250 -9.35 -13.92 0.87
N TYR A 251 -9.23 -13.34 -0.32
CA TYR A 251 -10.22 -12.44 -0.91
C TYR A 251 -11.01 -13.10 -2.05
N ASP A 252 -12.22 -12.60 -2.28
CA ASP A 252 -13.13 -13.16 -3.29
C ASP A 252 -12.42 -13.32 -4.65
N ALA A 253 -12.38 -14.55 -5.15
CA ALA A 253 -11.67 -14.91 -6.36
C ALA A 253 -12.20 -14.19 -7.61
N ARG A 254 -13.44 -13.70 -7.58
CA ARG A 254 -14.08 -12.99 -8.70
C ARG A 254 -13.55 -11.55 -8.87
N LEU A 255 -12.95 -10.97 -7.83
CA LEU A 255 -12.38 -9.63 -7.88
C LEU A 255 -11.06 -9.61 -8.66
N LEU A 256 -10.81 -8.50 -9.34
CA LEU A 256 -9.55 -8.23 -10.01
C LEU A 256 -8.42 -8.10 -9.00
N ARG A 257 -7.21 -8.50 -9.40
CA ARG A 257 -5.98 -8.41 -8.60
C ARG A 257 -4.94 -7.55 -9.33
N PRO A 258 -4.04 -6.85 -8.61
CA PRO A 258 -2.90 -6.18 -9.23
C PRO A 258 -2.05 -7.16 -10.05
N ARG A 259 -1.73 -6.79 -11.30
CA ARG A 259 -0.98 -7.66 -12.22
C ARG A 259 0.37 -7.10 -12.66
N LEU A 260 0.56 -5.78 -12.58
CA LEU A 260 1.75 -5.14 -13.14
C LEU A 260 3.02 -5.60 -12.41
N MET A 261 3.09 -5.41 -11.08
CA MET A 261 4.26 -5.79 -10.31
C MET A 261 4.51 -7.31 -10.29
N PRO A 262 3.50 -8.17 -10.07
CA PRO A 262 3.68 -9.61 -10.24
C PRO A 262 4.20 -10.00 -11.63
N GLY A 263 3.70 -9.38 -12.70
CA GLY A 263 4.16 -9.64 -14.06
C GLY A 263 5.62 -9.22 -14.29
N ILE A 264 6.02 -8.05 -13.79
CA ILE A 264 7.42 -7.58 -13.86
C ILE A 264 8.32 -8.52 -13.06
N ALA A 265 7.96 -8.87 -11.83
CA ALA A 265 8.75 -9.75 -10.98
C ALA A 265 8.90 -11.15 -11.60
N GLN A 266 7.83 -11.73 -12.15
CA GLN A 266 7.88 -13.01 -12.87
C GLN A 266 8.81 -12.96 -14.09
N ALA A 267 8.82 -11.84 -14.83
CA ALA A 267 9.74 -11.67 -15.95
C ALA A 267 11.20 -11.56 -15.48
N LEU A 268 11.46 -10.81 -14.41
CA LEU A 268 12.79 -10.64 -13.83
C LEU A 268 13.33 -11.96 -13.23
N CYS A 269 12.50 -12.77 -12.58
CA CYS A 269 12.92 -14.07 -12.03
C CYS A 269 13.40 -15.05 -13.12
N LYS A 270 13.04 -14.86 -14.40
CA LYS A 270 13.52 -15.69 -15.51
C LYS A 270 14.95 -15.34 -15.95
N VAL A 271 15.43 -14.14 -15.61
CA VAL A 271 16.73 -13.62 -16.07
C VAL A 271 17.72 -13.39 -14.94
N LEU A 272 17.24 -13.20 -13.71
CA LEU A 272 18.09 -13.09 -12.54
C LEU A 272 18.60 -14.48 -12.11
N PRO A 273 19.86 -14.57 -11.63
CA PRO A 273 20.42 -15.82 -11.13
C PRO A 273 19.63 -16.35 -9.92
#